data_AF-A0AAJ2GCR4-F1
#
_entry.id   AF-A0AAJ2GCR4-F1
#
_cell.length_a   1.000
_cell.length_b   1.000
_cell.length_c   1.000
_cell.angle_alpha   90.00
_cell.angle_beta   90.00
_cell.angle_gamma   90.00
#
_symmetry.space_group_name_H-M   'P 1'
#
loop_
_entity.id
_entity.type
_entity.pdbx_description
1 polymer ?
#
loop_
_entity_poly.entity_id
_entity_poly.type
_entity_poly.pdbx_seq_one_letter_code
_entity_poly.pdbx_strand_id
1 'polypeptide(L)'
;MLLPERSPYIRVLPSANSLDIILKNTHFPDGLLSEASQVQCLVEWTDRIPVLVFQFKSTFYDFNEPLIPADLENSECGWLQQPSVTVRLLLSDNVVTDQLDERVFVLSRNESDKIKKIFIRE
;
A
#
# COMPACT_ATOMS: atom_id res chain seq x y z
N MET A 1 1.11 -9.51 21.05
CA MET A 1 1.90 -9.94 19.88
C MET A 1 2.40 -8.69 19.17
N LEU A 2 3.46 -8.79 18.37
CA LEU A 2 4.11 -7.63 17.73
C LEU A 2 3.50 -7.43 16.34
N LEU A 3 3.20 -6.19 15.95
CA LEU A 3 2.85 -5.86 14.57
C LEU A 3 4.01 -6.26 13.65
N PRO A 4 3.73 -6.65 12.39
CA PRO A 4 4.77 -6.91 11.42
C PRO A 4 5.66 -5.67 11.26
N GLU A 5 6.97 -5.90 11.20
CA GLU A 5 7.96 -4.82 11.07
C GLU A 5 7.78 -4.10 9.73
N ARG A 6 7.68 -2.77 9.77
CA ARG A 6 7.57 -1.94 8.57
C ARG A 6 8.91 -1.89 7.85
N SER A 7 8.88 -1.99 6.53
CA SER A 7 10.09 -1.85 5.74
C SER A 7 10.56 -0.38 5.73
N PRO A 8 11.83 -0.08 6.05
CA PRO A 8 12.36 1.29 6.01
C PRO A 8 12.46 1.86 4.59
N TYR A 9 12.25 1.01 3.58
CA TYR A 9 12.31 1.33 2.16
C TYR A 9 10.95 1.67 1.58
N ILE A 10 9.91 1.72 2.43
CA ILE A 10 8.52 1.92 2.02
C ILE A 10 8.01 3.19 2.67
N ARG A 11 7.28 3.97 1.88
CA ARG A 11 6.60 5.17 2.35
C ARG A 11 5.14 5.10 1.93
N VAL A 12 4.25 5.26 2.89
CA VAL A 12 2.81 5.37 2.64
C VAL A 12 2.44 6.85 2.53
N LEU A 13 1.79 7.22 1.44
CA LEU A 13 1.25 8.55 1.19
C LEU A 13 -0.23 8.45 0.81
N PRO A 14 -1.13 8.73 1.74
CA PRO A 14 -2.55 8.91 1.43
C PRO A 14 -2.76 10.08 0.47
N SER A 15 -3.67 9.91 -0.48
CA SER A 15 -4.16 10.98 -1.36
C SER A 15 -5.68 11.05 -1.34
N ALA A 16 -6.22 12.05 -2.04
CA ALA A 16 -7.66 12.17 -2.27
C ALA A 16 -8.34 10.93 -2.89
N ASN A 17 -7.61 10.09 -3.65
CA ASN A 17 -8.21 9.01 -4.44
C ASN A 17 -7.65 7.61 -4.12
N SER A 18 -6.40 7.54 -3.65
CA SER A 18 -5.68 6.29 -3.41
C SER A 18 -4.80 6.36 -2.18
N LEU A 19 -4.46 5.19 -1.66
CA LEU A 19 -3.34 5.01 -0.74
C LEU A 19 -2.10 4.67 -1.56
N ASP A 20 -1.17 5.62 -1.67
CA ASP A 20 0.06 5.40 -2.44
C ASP A 20 1.12 4.75 -1.56
N ILE A 21 1.67 3.63 -2.04
CA ILE A 21 2.74 2.86 -1.40
C ILE A 21 3.98 3.03 -2.28
N ILE A 22 4.94 3.78 -1.78
CA ILE A 22 6.14 4.16 -2.53
C ILE A 22 7.31 3.28 -2.09
N LEU A 23 7.85 2.53 -3.05
CA LEU A 23 9.07 1.74 -2.94
C LEU A 23 10.27 2.59 -3.34
N LYS A 24 11.29 2.70 -2.47
CA LYS A 24 12.53 3.41 -2.79
C LYS A 24 13.39 2.58 -3.75
N ASN A 25 13.68 3.08 -4.97
CA ASN A 25 14.45 2.34 -5.99
C ASN A 25 15.82 1.83 -5.49
N THR A 26 16.43 2.45 -4.48
CA THR A 26 17.70 1.94 -3.90
C THR A 26 17.67 0.48 -3.42
N HIS A 27 16.49 -0.14 -3.27
CA HIS A 27 16.33 -1.53 -2.83
C HIS A 27 15.48 -2.42 -3.74
N PHE A 28 14.86 -1.88 -4.79
CA PHE A 28 13.92 -2.63 -5.62
C PHE A 28 14.32 -2.47 -7.10
N PRO A 29 14.40 -3.55 -7.88
CA PRO A 29 14.83 -3.47 -9.27
C PRO A 29 13.79 -2.78 -10.15
N ASP A 30 14.25 -2.14 -11.22
CA ASP A 30 13.38 -1.60 -12.27
C ASP A 30 12.49 -2.69 -12.88
N GLY A 31 11.27 -2.35 -13.30
CA GLY A 31 10.32 -3.30 -13.89
C GLY A 31 9.72 -4.29 -12.89
N LEU A 32 10.03 -4.19 -11.59
CA LEU A 32 9.43 -5.02 -10.54
C LEU A 32 7.90 -4.92 -10.51
N LEU A 33 7.33 -3.81 -10.96
CA LEU A 33 5.88 -3.59 -10.98
C LEU A 33 5.22 -3.89 -12.32
N SER A 34 5.99 -4.26 -13.35
CA SER A 34 5.47 -4.62 -14.66
C SER A 34 4.42 -5.74 -14.58
N GLU A 35 3.54 -5.84 -15.57
CA GLU A 35 2.47 -6.85 -15.57
C GLU A 35 3.01 -8.29 -15.39
N ALA A 36 4.17 -8.57 -15.97
CA ALA A 36 4.88 -9.86 -15.89
C ALA A 36 5.33 -10.24 -14.48
N SER A 37 5.47 -9.27 -13.57
CA SER A 37 6.03 -9.47 -12.23
C SER A 37 5.05 -10.07 -11.22
N GLN A 38 3.76 -10.20 -11.59
CA GLN A 38 2.72 -10.89 -10.82
C GLN A 38 2.66 -10.49 -9.33
N VAL A 39 2.66 -9.19 -9.04
CA VAL A 39 2.49 -8.69 -7.66
C VAL A 39 1.03 -8.81 -7.24
N GLN A 40 0.80 -9.32 -6.03
CA GLN A 40 -0.50 -9.39 -5.37
C GLN A 40 -0.54 -8.45 -4.17
N CYS A 41 -1.72 -7.90 -3.90
CA CYS A 41 -2.01 -7.11 -2.71
C CYS A 41 -3.20 -7.76 -2.01
N LEU A 42 -3.00 -8.16 -0.75
CA LEU A 42 -3.99 -8.79 0.10
C LEU A 42 -4.18 -7.96 1.37
N VAL A 43 -5.33 -8.11 2.02
CA VAL A 43 -5.60 -7.50 3.33
C VAL A 43 -5.66 -8.58 4.39
N GLU A 44 -4.72 -8.54 5.32
CA GLU A 44 -4.74 -9.34 6.54
C GLU A 44 -5.10 -8.48 7.76
N TRP A 45 -5.48 -9.14 8.85
CA TRP A 45 -5.91 -8.47 10.07
C TRP A 45 -5.08 -8.97 11.25
N THR A 46 -4.33 -8.07 11.88
CA THR A 46 -3.54 -8.36 13.10
C THR A 46 -4.02 -7.43 14.21
N ASP A 47 -4.54 -7.99 15.31
CA ASP A 47 -4.99 -7.22 16.47
C ASP A 47 -5.94 -6.04 16.12
N ARG A 48 -6.87 -6.28 15.17
CA ARG A 48 -7.84 -5.30 14.62
C ARG A 48 -7.23 -4.19 13.75
N ILE A 49 -5.94 -4.25 13.47
CA ILE A 49 -5.26 -3.36 12.53
C ILE A 49 -5.24 -4.05 11.16
N PRO A 50 -5.73 -3.39 10.09
CA PRO A 50 -5.59 -3.90 8.74
C PRO A 50 -4.13 -3.81 8.30
N VAL A 51 -3.62 -4.88 7.72
CA VAL A 51 -2.26 -5.00 7.20
C VAL A 51 -2.36 -5.29 5.71
N LEU A 52 -1.76 -4.44 4.88
CA LEU A 52 -1.59 -4.72 3.47
C LEU A 52 -0.40 -5.66 3.30
N VAL A 53 -0.63 -6.79 2.64
CA VAL A 53 0.38 -7.81 2.38
C VAL A 53 0.67 -7.80 0.89
N PHE A 54 1.90 -7.46 0.53
CA PHE A 54 2.36 -7.44 -0.86
C PHE A 54 3.22 -8.66 -1.12
N GLN A 55 2.75 -9.50 -2.05
CA GLN A 55 3.43 -10.73 -2.45
C GLN A 55 3.91 -10.61 -3.88
N PHE A 56 5.22 -10.73 -4.06
CA PHE A 56 5.89 -10.73 -5.34
C PHE A 56 6.20 -12.17 -5.75
N LYS A 57 6.49 -12.37 -7.03
CA LYS A 57 7.01 -13.66 -7.51
C LYS A 57 8.28 -14.11 -6.77
N SER A 58 9.12 -13.15 -6.39
CA SER A 58 10.30 -13.38 -5.57
C SER A 58 10.02 -12.87 -4.16
N THR A 59 9.93 -13.80 -3.21
CA THR A 59 9.56 -13.51 -1.81
C THR A 59 10.54 -12.58 -1.09
N PHE A 60 11.74 -12.40 -1.65
CA PHE A 60 12.71 -11.42 -1.15
C PHE A 60 12.17 -9.98 -1.13
N TYR A 61 11.22 -9.66 -2.01
CA TYR A 61 10.61 -8.33 -2.10
C TYR A 61 9.27 -8.23 -1.36
N ASP A 62 8.80 -9.33 -0.75
CA ASP A 62 7.55 -9.33 -0.01
C ASP A 62 7.65 -8.39 1.18
N PHE A 63 6.56 -7.68 1.46
CA PHE A 63 6.49 -6.81 2.63
C PHE A 63 5.06 -6.66 3.11
N ASN A 64 4.97 -6.21 4.37
CA ASN A 64 3.71 -5.92 5.04
C ASN A 64 3.68 -4.45 5.43
N GLU A 65 2.53 -3.83 5.24
CA GLU A 65 2.30 -2.43 5.60
C GLU A 65 1.05 -2.33 6.49
N PRO A 66 1.21 -2.23 7.83
CA PRO A 66 0.10 -2.00 8.74
C PRO A 66 -0.47 -0.60 8.55
N LEU A 67 -1.78 -0.52 8.34
CA LEU A 67 -2.50 0.75 8.21
C LEU A 67 -2.89 1.24 9.60
N ILE A 68 -2.00 2.02 10.20
CA ILE A 68 -2.17 2.56 11.55
C ILE A 68 -2.89 3.92 11.47
N PRO A 69 -4.06 4.11 12.11
CA PRO A 69 -4.79 5.38 12.06
C PRO A 69 -3.97 6.60 12.47
N ALA A 70 -3.18 6.49 13.54
CA ALA A 70 -2.35 7.59 14.04
C ALA A 70 -1.32 8.10 13.00
N ASP A 71 -0.83 7.22 12.12
CA ASP A 71 0.14 7.58 11.09
C ASP A 71 -0.51 8.33 9.92
N LEU A 72 -1.82 8.14 9.73
CA LEU A 72 -2.58 8.65 8.58
C LEU A 72 -3.56 9.77 8.97
N GLU A 73 -3.73 10.05 10.28
CA GLU A 73 -4.69 11.02 10.83
C GLU A 73 -4.50 12.44 10.29
N ASN A 74 -3.25 12.84 9.98
CA ASN A 74 -2.92 14.16 9.47
C ASN A 74 -2.75 14.22 7.94
N SER A 75 -3.09 13.16 7.21
CA SER A 75 -2.94 13.07 5.76
C SER A 75 -4.27 13.21 5.01
N GLU A 76 -4.22 13.37 3.69
CA GLU A 76 -5.43 13.36 2.87
C GLU A 76 -6.13 11.99 2.96
N CYS A 77 -7.35 11.97 3.50
CA CYS A 77 -8.13 10.75 3.71
C CYS A 77 -9.24 10.54 2.66
N GLY A 78 -9.17 11.20 1.51
CA GLY A 78 -10.19 11.08 0.46
C GLY A 78 -10.35 9.66 -0.08
N TRP A 79 -9.28 8.87 -0.05
CA TRP A 79 -9.29 7.44 -0.39
C TRP A 79 -10.29 6.61 0.45
N LEU A 80 -10.61 7.04 1.68
CA LEU A 80 -11.65 6.40 2.52
C LEU A 80 -13.07 6.70 2.05
N GLN A 81 -13.27 7.80 1.30
CA GLN A 81 -14.57 8.20 0.77
C GLN A 81 -14.90 7.51 -0.56
N GLN A 82 -13.92 6.89 -1.21
CA GLN A 82 -14.11 6.14 -2.44
C GLN A 82 -14.97 4.89 -2.20
N PRO A 83 -15.78 4.42 -3.16
CA PRO A 83 -16.59 3.21 -2.99
C PRO A 83 -15.76 1.98 -2.58
N SER A 84 -14.60 1.81 -3.22
CA SER A 84 -13.57 0.83 -2.86
C SER A 84 -12.26 1.56 -2.58
N VAL A 85 -11.48 1.04 -1.64
CA VAL A 85 -10.14 1.54 -1.36
C VAL A 85 -9.22 1.15 -2.50
N THR A 86 -8.59 2.15 -3.12
CA THR A 86 -7.58 1.96 -4.15
C THR A 86 -6.20 2.08 -3.51
N VAL A 87 -5.35 1.08 -3.72
CA VAL A 87 -3.95 1.07 -3.28
C VAL A 87 -3.08 1.13 -4.52
N ARG A 88 -2.18 2.10 -4.60
CA ARG A 88 -1.29 2.28 -5.74
C ARG A 88 0.15 2.05 -5.28
N LEU A 89 0.77 1.00 -5.81
CA LEU A 89 2.16 0.69 -5.57
C LEU A 89 3.01 1.41 -6.62
N LEU A 90 3.98 2.20 -6.18
CA LEU A 90 4.82 3.06 -7.00
C LEU A 90 6.29 2.71 -6.75
N LEU A 91 7.08 2.57 -7.81
CA LEU A 91 8.52 2.54 -7.71
C LEU A 91 9.05 3.96 -7.88
N SER A 92 9.58 4.55 -6.81
CA SER A 92 10.16 5.89 -6.86
C SER A 92 11.52 5.83 -7.50
N ASP A 93 11.58 6.21 -8.78
CA ASP A 93 12.86 6.36 -9.47
C ASP A 93 13.54 7.70 -9.11
N ASN A 94 14.84 7.66 -8.86
CA ASN A 94 15.63 8.86 -8.68
C ASN A 94 15.95 9.42 -10.07
N VAL A 95 15.05 10.27 -10.58
CA VAL A 95 15.33 11.24 -11.65
C VAL A 95 15.73 10.61 -13.01
N VAL A 96 14.88 10.76 -14.04
CA VAL A 96 15.18 11.02 -15.48
C VAL A 96 14.22 10.34 -16.48
N THR A 97 13.43 9.31 -16.14
CA THR A 97 12.54 8.67 -17.14
C THR A 97 11.05 9.06 -17.00
N ASP A 98 10.42 9.41 -18.13
CA ASP A 98 8.98 9.77 -18.27
C ASP A 98 7.99 8.63 -17.94
N GLN A 99 8.47 7.46 -17.49
CA GLN A 99 7.65 6.31 -17.14
C GLN A 99 7.75 6.05 -15.64
N LEU A 100 6.61 6.23 -14.96
CA LEU A 100 6.43 5.83 -13.57
C LEU A 100 6.02 4.36 -13.56
N ASP A 101 6.86 3.51 -12.98
CA ASP A 101 6.49 2.12 -12.72
C ASP A 101 5.45 2.09 -11.60
N GLU A 102 4.20 1.81 -11.96
CA GLU A 102 3.08 1.74 -11.02
C GLU A 102 2.23 0.49 -11.19
N ARG A 103 1.60 0.06 -10.09
CA ARG A 103 0.59 -0.99 -10.10
C ARG A 103 -0.56 -0.64 -9.17
N VAL A 104 -1.77 -0.68 -9.71
CA VAL A 104 -2.99 -0.32 -8.99
C VAL A 104 -3.73 -1.57 -8.53
N PHE A 105 -4.11 -1.58 -7.27
CA PHE A 105 -4.91 -2.61 -6.64
C PHE A 105 -6.20 -2.00 -6.11
N VAL A 106 -7.33 -2.57 -6.51
CA VAL A 106 -8.64 -2.18 -5.97
C VAL A 106 -9.07 -3.24 -4.98
N LEU A 107 -9.14 -2.87 -3.70
CA LEU A 107 -9.56 -3.79 -2.66
C LEU A 107 -11.03 -4.17 -2.83
N SER A 108 -11.40 -5.36 -2.37
CA SER A 108 -12.80 -5.75 -2.40
C SER A 108 -13.64 -4.80 -1.56
N ARG A 109 -14.94 -4.69 -1.89
CA ARG A 109 -15.86 -3.83 -1.13
C ARG A 109 -15.89 -4.20 0.36
N ASN A 110 -15.88 -5.49 0.67
CA ASN A 110 -15.90 -5.99 2.05
C ASN A 110 -14.62 -5.60 2.81
N GLU A 111 -13.44 -5.72 2.21
CA GLU A 111 -12.18 -5.27 2.83
C GLU A 111 -12.16 -3.77 3.03
N SER A 112 -12.57 -3.02 2.00
CA SER A 112 -12.67 -1.57 2.02
C SER A 112 -13.57 -1.08 3.16
N ASP A 113 -14.76 -1.67 3.30
CA ASP A 113 -15.72 -1.30 4.34
C ASP A 113 -15.18 -1.60 5.75
N LYS A 114 -14.47 -2.72 5.92
CA LYS A 114 -13.83 -3.05 7.20
C LYS A 114 -12.69 -2.08 7.55
N ILE A 115 -11.84 -1.73 6.58
CA ILE A 115 -10.76 -0.75 6.78
C ILE A 115 -11.37 0.59 7.19
N LYS A 116 -12.34 1.10 6.43
CA LYS A 116 -12.96 2.41 6.71
C LYS A 116 -13.51 2.54 8.12
N LYS A 117 -14.12 1.47 8.67
CA LYS A 117 -14.63 1.45 10.05
C LYS A 117 -13.56 1.69 11.12
N ILE A 118 -12.29 1.40 10.83
CA ILE A 118 -11.18 1.64 11.78
C ILE A 118 -10.77 3.11 11.76
N PHE A 119 -10.89 3.78 10.62
CA PHE A 119 -10.42 5.16 10.42
C PHE A 119 -11.50 6.21 10.66
N ILE A 120 -12.78 5.85 10.47
CA ILE A 120 -13.91 6.70 10.83
C ILE A 120 -14.14 6.50 12.34
N ARG A 121 -13.45 7.29 13.17
CA ARG A 121 -13.80 7.45 14.59
C ARG A 121 -15.19 8.09 14.65
N GLU A 122 -16.16 7.39 15.22
CA GLU A 122 -17.36 8.03 15.80
C GLU A 122 -16.99 8.79 17.07
#